data_AF-A0AA43L5Y0-F1
#
_entry.id   AF-A0AA43L5Y0-F1
#
_cell.length_a   1.000
_cell.length_b   1.000
_cell.length_c   1.000
_cell.angle_alpha   90.00
_cell.angle_beta   90.00
_cell.angle_gamma   90.00
#
_symmetry.space_group_name_H-M   'P 1'
#
loop_
_entity.id
_entity.type
_entity.pdbx_description
1 polymer ?
#
loop_
_entity_poly.entity_id
_entity_poly.type
_entity_poly.pdbx_seq_one_letter_code
_entity_poly.pdbx_strand_id
1 'polypeptide(L)'
;MRTIQFKSKVLLYAGIGYVVAVLTSSFLPEFISLLLPLAGAGIGALVTRSPRTNLPAEVLPAGPVTTPIGKAPAESAPQLSTTTNDTTSGNHSYDSRTESAVKIGPEFAPVVEYLSILEDMIISEGQKDTLDNEIVEKSLALFARLQRVIPLLQELNNGEINHTVRRLILKDLNGVINPFLRLGGEAKTKNRRMLLNGLRDVDSKISDIASTIEHKDLMELQTKAELIHQRYSSSEL
;
A
#
# COMPACT_ATOMS: atom_id res chain seq x y z
N MET A 1 -30.06 17.99 -51.52
CA MET A 1 -29.69 16.55 -51.48
C MET A 1 -28.52 16.21 -50.52
N ARG A 2 -28.19 17.04 -49.52
CA ARG A 2 -27.03 16.80 -48.61
C ARG A 2 -27.41 16.50 -47.14
N THR A 3 -28.68 16.72 -46.77
CA THR A 3 -29.19 16.62 -45.39
C THR A 3 -29.65 15.20 -44.99
N ILE A 4 -29.94 14.33 -45.96
CA ILE A 4 -30.40 12.95 -45.69
C ILE A 4 -29.25 12.04 -45.22
N GLN A 5 -28.04 12.27 -45.73
CA GLN A 5 -26.85 11.49 -45.36
C GLN A 5 -26.41 11.73 -43.90
N PHE A 6 -26.67 12.91 -43.34
CA PHE A 6 -26.33 13.24 -41.96
C PHE A 6 -27.25 12.54 -40.96
N LYS A 7 -28.56 12.47 -41.24
CA LYS A 7 -29.53 11.79 -40.36
C LYS A 7 -29.24 10.29 -40.24
N SER A 8 -28.84 9.65 -41.35
CA SER A 8 -28.49 8.22 -41.36
C SER A 8 -27.25 7.92 -40.51
N LYS A 9 -26.22 8.77 -40.59
CA LYS A 9 -25.02 8.63 -39.75
C LYS A 9 -25.31 8.84 -38.26
N VAL A 10 -26.14 9.82 -37.91
CA VAL A 10 -26.54 10.08 -36.51
C VAL A 10 -27.33 8.90 -35.93
N LEU A 11 -28.22 8.29 -36.72
CA LEU A 11 -28.93 7.07 -36.31
C LEU A 11 -27.99 5.87 -36.13
N LEU A 12 -26.96 5.74 -36.99
CA LEU A 12 -25.96 4.68 -36.87
C LEU A 12 -25.13 4.84 -35.59
N TYR A 13 -24.67 6.05 -35.27
CA TYR A 13 -23.92 6.32 -34.03
C TYR A 13 -24.78 6.17 -32.77
N ALA A 14 -26.06 6.56 -32.82
CA ALA A 14 -27.00 6.34 -31.72
C ALA A 14 -27.25 4.84 -31.47
N GLY A 15 -27.38 4.04 -32.53
CA GLY A 15 -27.55 2.59 -32.43
C GLY A 15 -26.32 1.90 -31.83
N ILE A 16 -25.11 2.28 -32.26
CA ILE A 16 -23.85 1.74 -31.71
C ILE A 16 -23.70 2.12 -30.23
N GLY A 17 -24.05 3.36 -29.84
CA GLY A 17 -24.04 3.80 -28.45
C GLY A 17 -25.00 3.00 -27.56
N TYR A 18 -26.20 2.69 -28.04
CA TYR A 18 -27.17 1.87 -27.31
C TYR A 18 -26.69 0.42 -27.13
N VAL A 19 -26.11 -0.19 -28.17
CA VAL A 19 -25.58 -1.56 -28.09
C VAL A 19 -24.40 -1.64 -27.12
N VAL A 20 -23.51 -0.65 -27.12
CA VAL A 20 -22.40 -0.57 -26.15
C VAL A 20 -22.92 -0.41 -24.72
N ALA A 21 -23.94 0.44 -24.50
CA ALA A 21 -24.53 0.64 -23.17
C ALA A 21 -25.24 -0.61 -22.62
N VAL A 22 -25.92 -1.39 -23.47
CA VAL A 22 -26.55 -2.64 -23.07
C VAL A 22 -25.50 -3.72 -22.79
N LEU A 23 -24.39 -3.75 -23.54
CA LEU A 23 -23.28 -4.68 -23.31
C LEU A 23 -22.48 -4.35 -22.04
N THR A 24 -22.34 -3.07 -21.68
CA THR A 24 -21.70 -2.67 -20.41
C THR A 24 -22.63 -2.73 -19.20
N SER A 25 -23.96 -2.77 -19.41
CA SER A 25 -24.96 -2.84 -18.32
C SER A 25 -24.84 -4.09 -17.43
N SER A 26 -24.31 -5.21 -17.93
CA SER A 26 -24.18 -6.44 -17.13
C SER A 26 -22.86 -6.54 -16.36
N PHE A 27 -21.99 -5.53 -16.45
CA PHE A 27 -20.63 -5.58 -15.90
C PHE A 27 -20.23 -4.35 -15.07
N LEU A 28 -21.17 -3.46 -14.74
CA LEU A 28 -20.92 -2.29 -13.89
C LEU A 28 -21.69 -2.39 -12.57
N PRO A 29 -21.00 -2.64 -11.43
CA PRO A 29 -21.52 -2.36 -10.10
C PRO A 29 -21.84 -0.87 -9.93
N GLU A 30 -22.89 -0.55 -9.17
CA GLU A 30 -23.60 0.75 -8.99
C GLU A 30 -22.78 2.02 -8.66
N PHE A 31 -21.45 2.01 -8.64
CA PHE A 31 -20.64 3.12 -8.13
C PHE A 31 -20.38 4.28 -9.10
N ILE A 32 -20.67 4.14 -10.41
CA ILE A 32 -20.32 5.17 -11.42
C ILE A 32 -21.48 6.14 -11.71
N SER A 33 -22.72 5.80 -11.35
CA SER A 33 -23.87 6.72 -11.51
C SER A 33 -23.80 7.97 -10.62
N LEU A 34 -22.87 8.02 -9.66
CA LEU A 34 -22.66 9.19 -8.79
C LEU A 34 -21.76 10.28 -9.40
N LEU A 35 -21.02 10.01 -10.49
CA LEU A 35 -19.99 10.92 -11.02
C LEU A 35 -20.37 11.60 -12.36
N LEU A 36 -21.54 11.27 -12.93
CA LEU A 36 -22.00 11.88 -14.18
C LEU A 36 -22.36 13.39 -14.07
N PRO A 37 -22.81 13.94 -12.92
CA PRO A 37 -23.04 15.38 -12.79
C PRO A 37 -21.75 16.22 -12.76
N LEU A 38 -20.60 15.63 -12.40
CA LEU A 38 -19.34 16.38 -12.26
C LEU A 38 -18.56 16.53 -13.58
N ALA A 39 -18.69 15.58 -14.51
CA ALA A 39 -17.97 15.63 -15.79
C ALA A 39 -18.53 16.69 -16.76
N GLY A 40 -19.80 17.09 -16.61
CA GLY A 40 -20.43 18.11 -17.46
C GLY A 40 -19.98 19.55 -17.18
N ALA A 41 -19.54 19.85 -15.96
CA ALA A 41 -19.17 21.21 -15.56
C ALA A 41 -17.75 21.62 -16.00
N GLY A 42 -16.86 20.65 -16.30
CA GLY A 42 -15.46 20.93 -16.63
C GLY A 42 -15.21 21.40 -18.07
N ILE A 43 -16.03 20.99 -19.03
CA ILE A 43 -15.79 21.28 -20.46
C ILE A 43 -16.32 22.66 -20.89
N GLY A 44 -17.22 23.28 -20.11
CA GLY A 44 -17.76 24.61 -20.41
C GLY A 44 -16.83 25.80 -20.08
N ALA A 45 -15.83 25.60 -19.21
CA ALA A 45 -14.99 26.69 -18.70
C ALA A 45 -13.76 27.02 -19.58
N LEU A 46 -13.46 26.21 -20.61
CA LEU A 46 -12.25 26.39 -21.43
C LEU A 46 -12.44 27.17 -22.75
N VAL A 47 -13.67 27.59 -23.10
CA VAL A 47 -13.97 28.21 -24.42
C VAL A 47 -14.12 29.74 -24.39
N THR A 48 -14.04 30.40 -23.22
CA THR A 48 -14.16 31.87 -23.15
C THR A 48 -12.96 32.54 -22.50
N ARG A 49 -11.86 32.72 -23.25
CA ARG A 49 -10.89 33.78 -22.92
C ARG A 49 -10.15 34.29 -24.16
N SER A 50 -10.62 35.42 -24.67
CA SER A 50 -9.88 36.33 -25.55
C SER A 50 -9.28 37.48 -24.72
N PRO A 51 -8.35 38.31 -25.26
CA PRO A 51 -7.12 38.68 -24.55
C PRO A 51 -7.00 40.17 -24.16
N ARG A 52 -5.89 40.46 -23.45
CA ARG A 52 -5.20 41.75 -23.20
C ARG A 52 -5.46 42.45 -21.86
N THR A 53 -4.38 42.68 -21.10
CA THR A 53 -4.02 44.00 -20.55
C THR A 53 -2.58 43.99 -20.01
N ASN A 54 -1.85 45.04 -20.37
CA ASN A 54 -0.51 45.40 -19.91
C ASN A 54 -0.55 45.90 -18.46
N LEU A 55 0.54 45.72 -17.70
CA LEU A 55 1.28 46.76 -16.97
C LEU A 55 2.51 46.15 -16.23
N PRO A 56 3.66 46.85 -16.15
CA PRO A 56 4.90 46.36 -15.55
C PRO A 56 5.03 46.77 -14.08
N ALA A 57 5.61 45.90 -13.24
CA ALA A 57 5.96 46.22 -11.86
C ALA A 57 7.49 46.19 -11.68
N GLU A 58 8.00 47.37 -11.40
CA GLU A 58 9.34 47.77 -11.04
C GLU A 58 9.69 47.31 -9.61
N VAL A 59 10.85 46.67 -9.42
CA VAL A 59 11.57 46.64 -8.13
C VAL A 59 13.08 46.64 -8.41
N LEU A 60 13.73 47.71 -7.95
CA LEU A 60 15.15 48.04 -8.04
C LEU A 60 15.99 47.37 -6.90
N PRO A 61 17.33 47.39 -6.98
CA PRO A 61 18.26 46.45 -6.34
C PRO A 61 18.83 46.96 -5.00
N ALA A 62 19.16 46.04 -4.09
CA ALA A 62 19.92 46.35 -2.88
C ALA A 62 21.40 45.94 -3.03
N GLY A 63 22.29 46.92 -2.93
CA GLY A 63 23.75 46.74 -2.81
C GLY A 63 24.22 46.48 -1.36
N PRO A 64 25.49 46.76 -1.00
CA PRO A 64 26.47 45.74 -0.64
C PRO A 64 27.12 45.90 0.77
N VAL A 65 28.10 45.00 1.04
CA VAL A 65 29.28 45.05 1.96
C VAL A 65 29.11 45.01 3.49
N THR A 66 29.70 43.99 4.17
CA THR A 66 30.96 44.09 4.98
C THR A 66 31.35 42.77 5.66
N THR A 67 32.62 42.35 5.48
CA THR A 67 33.45 41.41 6.27
C THR A 67 34.00 42.12 7.54
N PRO A 68 34.60 41.49 8.60
CA PRO A 68 35.64 40.44 8.51
C PRO A 68 35.72 39.36 9.64
N ILE A 69 36.30 38.21 9.29
CA ILE A 69 36.73 37.14 10.20
C ILE A 69 38.23 37.33 10.53
N GLY A 70 38.56 37.42 11.82
CA GLY A 70 39.93 37.50 12.35
C GLY A 70 40.59 36.13 12.58
N LYS A 71 41.93 36.10 12.46
CA LYS A 71 42.90 34.99 12.52
C LYS A 71 43.08 34.33 13.91
N ALA A 72 43.12 32.97 13.92
CA ALA A 72 44.17 32.01 14.40
C ALA A 72 44.81 32.13 15.82
N PRO A 73 45.64 31.17 16.31
CA PRO A 73 45.65 29.68 16.29
C PRO A 73 46.00 29.04 17.69
N ALA A 74 45.88 27.72 17.87
CA ALA A 74 46.75 26.95 18.79
C ALA A 74 46.70 25.42 18.52
N GLU A 75 47.89 24.83 18.38
CA GLU A 75 48.21 23.41 18.26
C GLU A 75 48.03 22.65 19.60
N SER A 76 47.74 21.34 19.54
CA SER A 76 48.49 20.24 20.18
C SER A 76 47.73 18.90 20.08
N ALA A 77 48.39 17.86 19.59
CA ALA A 77 47.95 16.45 19.51
C ALA A 77 48.37 15.66 20.79
N PRO A 78 48.41 14.31 20.79
CA PRO A 78 47.37 13.29 20.69
C PRO A 78 47.34 12.40 21.97
N GLN A 79 46.26 11.64 22.25
CA GLN A 79 46.39 10.46 23.11
C GLN A 79 45.36 9.35 22.87
N LEU A 80 45.92 8.18 22.60
CA LEU A 80 45.30 6.86 22.50
C LEU A 80 45.12 6.30 23.91
N SER A 81 43.98 5.68 24.22
CA SER A 81 43.85 4.80 25.39
C SER A 81 42.86 3.69 25.08
N THR A 82 43.39 2.48 25.04
CA THR A 82 42.70 1.20 25.06
C THR A 82 42.17 0.85 26.45
N THR A 83 41.36 -0.22 26.48
CA THR A 83 41.08 -1.21 27.53
C THR A 83 39.83 -1.10 28.43
N THR A 84 38.88 -1.99 28.08
CA THR A 84 38.18 -3.01 28.90
C THR A 84 37.18 -2.65 30.02
N ASN A 85 36.01 -3.31 29.85
CA ASN A 85 35.19 -4.05 30.82
C ASN A 85 33.90 -3.45 31.38
N ASP A 86 32.94 -4.37 31.41
CA ASP A 86 31.79 -4.57 32.31
C ASP A 86 30.39 -4.06 31.96
N THR A 87 29.62 -4.98 31.35
CA THR A 87 28.45 -5.69 31.90
C THR A 87 27.37 -4.92 32.69
N THR A 88 26.14 -5.10 32.20
CA THR A 88 24.84 -5.10 32.93
C THR A 88 24.22 -3.74 33.29
N SER A 89 23.14 -3.37 32.57
CA SER A 89 21.80 -3.08 33.12
C SER A 89 20.98 -2.28 32.12
N GLY A 90 19.77 -2.73 31.83
CA GLY A 90 18.84 -2.01 30.98
C GLY A 90 17.66 -2.84 30.52
N ASN A 91 17.02 -3.54 31.46
CA ASN A 91 15.74 -4.21 31.27
C ASN A 91 14.66 -3.14 31.01
N HIS A 92 14.44 -2.79 29.74
CA HIS A 92 13.29 -1.97 29.35
C HIS A 92 12.05 -2.84 29.27
N SER A 93 11.43 -3.02 30.45
CA SER A 93 10.02 -3.38 30.56
C SER A 93 9.19 -2.22 30.03
N TYR A 94 8.64 -2.38 28.84
CA TYR A 94 7.46 -1.65 28.40
C TYR A 94 6.26 -2.55 28.67
N ASP A 95 5.61 -2.29 29.81
CA ASP A 95 4.27 -2.78 30.09
C ASP A 95 3.25 -1.77 29.51
N SER A 96 2.13 -2.33 29.07
CA SER A 96 0.82 -1.68 28.92
C SER A 96 0.50 -1.03 27.57
N ARG A 97 0.17 -1.88 26.59
CA ARG A 97 -1.17 -1.77 25.98
C ARG A 97 -1.75 -3.15 25.76
N THR A 98 -2.75 -3.47 26.58
CA THR A 98 -3.64 -4.62 26.43
C THR A 98 -4.48 -4.44 25.18
N GLU A 99 -3.88 -4.66 24.03
CA GLU A 99 -4.61 -5.26 22.92
C GLU A 99 -4.76 -6.73 23.25
N SER A 100 -5.89 -7.34 22.90
CA SER A 100 -6.05 -8.79 22.96
C SER A 100 -4.88 -9.40 22.21
N ALA A 101 -3.84 -9.79 22.94
CA ALA A 101 -2.65 -10.40 22.39
C ALA A 101 -3.10 -11.76 21.91
N VAL A 102 -3.61 -11.79 20.67
CA VAL A 102 -3.61 -12.97 19.84
C VAL A 102 -2.27 -13.62 20.12
N LYS A 103 -2.28 -14.82 20.68
CA LYS A 103 -1.05 -15.52 21.05
C LYS A 103 -0.37 -15.90 19.75
N ILE A 104 0.38 -14.97 19.18
CA ILE A 104 1.15 -15.19 17.98
C ILE A 104 2.18 -16.25 18.35
N GLY A 105 2.03 -17.43 17.77
CA GLY A 105 2.99 -18.52 17.85
C GLY A 105 4.41 -18.02 17.56
N PRO A 106 5.42 -18.61 18.23
CA PRO A 106 6.82 -18.17 18.15
C PRO A 106 7.36 -18.17 16.70
N GLU A 107 6.76 -18.93 15.81
CA GLU A 107 7.15 -19.01 14.40
C GLU A 107 6.81 -17.76 13.59
N PHE A 108 5.80 -16.97 13.99
CA PHE A 108 5.42 -15.73 13.30
C PHE A 108 5.87 -14.46 14.04
N ALA A 109 6.36 -14.57 15.27
CA ALA A 109 6.95 -13.44 15.99
C ALA A 109 7.97 -12.62 15.15
N PRO A 110 8.99 -13.22 14.50
CA PRO A 110 9.93 -12.45 13.68
C PRO A 110 9.29 -11.84 12.41
N VAL A 111 8.22 -12.45 11.91
CA VAL A 111 7.50 -11.94 10.74
C VAL A 111 6.74 -10.66 11.09
N VAL A 112 6.06 -10.67 12.23
CA VAL A 112 5.25 -9.53 12.69
C VAL A 112 6.15 -8.35 13.02
N GLU A 113 7.24 -8.58 13.76
CA GLU A 113 8.24 -7.55 14.05
C GLU A 113 8.80 -6.94 12.75
N TYR A 114 9.14 -7.78 11.78
CA TYR A 114 9.65 -7.32 10.50
C TYR A 114 8.62 -6.50 9.72
N LEU A 115 7.34 -6.89 9.73
CA LEU A 115 6.27 -6.11 9.11
C LEU A 115 6.13 -4.73 9.75
N SER A 116 6.21 -4.64 11.09
CA SER A 116 6.18 -3.34 11.79
C SER A 116 7.36 -2.45 11.40
N ILE A 117 8.58 -3.00 11.31
CA ILE A 117 9.76 -2.23 10.86
C ILE A 117 9.60 -1.74 9.42
N LEU A 118 9.08 -2.59 8.53
CA LEU A 118 8.80 -2.23 7.15
C LEU A 118 7.74 -1.13 7.05
N GLU A 119 6.67 -1.25 7.83
CA GLU A 119 5.59 -0.26 7.91
C GLU A 119 6.14 1.11 8.32
N ASP A 120 6.89 1.19 9.42
CA ASP A 120 7.50 2.44 9.90
C ASP A 120 8.41 3.06 8.84
N MET A 121 9.22 2.24 8.16
CA MET A 121 10.13 2.72 7.13
C MET A 121 9.37 3.28 5.91
N ILE A 122 8.33 2.58 5.45
CA ILE A 122 7.47 3.03 4.34
C ILE A 122 6.75 4.32 4.71
N ILE A 123 6.21 4.42 5.92
CA ILE A 123 5.54 5.64 6.42
C ILE A 123 6.53 6.80 6.45
N SER A 124 7.74 6.59 6.99
CA SER A 124 8.79 7.61 7.01
C SER A 124 9.15 8.07 5.59
N GLU A 125 9.32 7.15 4.64
CA GLU A 125 9.67 7.49 3.27
C GLU A 125 8.54 8.20 2.51
N GLY A 126 7.28 7.86 2.82
CA GLY A 126 6.09 8.56 2.35
C GLY A 126 5.98 9.97 2.91
N GLN A 127 6.23 10.17 4.21
CA GLN A 127 6.21 11.51 4.85
C GLN A 127 7.29 12.46 4.34
N LYS A 128 8.41 11.92 3.82
CA LYS A 128 9.47 12.71 3.19
C LYS A 128 9.17 13.09 1.73
N ASP A 129 8.00 12.73 1.19
CA ASP A 129 7.63 12.88 -0.22
C ASP A 129 8.63 12.23 -1.19
N THR A 130 9.37 11.22 -0.73
CA THR A 130 10.36 10.50 -1.55
C THR A 130 9.81 9.24 -2.20
N LEU A 131 8.62 8.82 -1.78
CA LEU A 131 7.96 7.59 -2.19
C LEU A 131 6.60 7.92 -2.80
N ASP A 132 6.29 7.30 -3.94
CA ASP A 132 5.01 7.53 -4.61
C ASP A 132 3.85 7.11 -3.69
N ASN A 133 2.81 7.95 -3.60
CA ASN A 133 1.66 7.71 -2.72
C ASN A 133 0.99 6.34 -2.98
N GLU A 134 0.92 5.90 -4.24
CA GLU A 134 0.37 4.58 -4.58
C GLU A 134 1.19 3.43 -3.97
N ILE A 135 2.53 3.56 -3.93
CA ILE A 135 3.38 2.54 -3.30
C ILE A 135 3.10 2.49 -1.81
N VAL A 136 3.01 3.64 -1.15
CA VAL A 136 2.69 3.74 0.29
C VAL A 136 1.35 3.08 0.58
N GLU A 137 0.30 3.47 -0.13
CA GLU A 137 -1.05 2.91 0.06
C GLU A 137 -1.10 1.39 -0.13
N LYS A 138 -0.50 0.89 -1.22
CA LYS A 138 -0.54 -0.55 -1.52
C LYS A 138 0.30 -1.39 -0.57
N SER A 139 1.44 -0.88 -0.13
CA SER A 139 2.28 -1.57 0.86
C SER A 139 1.61 -1.60 2.23
N LEU A 140 1.04 -0.49 2.70
CA LEU A 140 0.29 -0.46 3.96
C LEU A 140 -0.94 -1.37 3.93
N ALA A 141 -1.70 -1.36 2.83
CA ALA A 141 -2.83 -2.27 2.66
C ALA A 141 -2.40 -3.75 2.73
N LEU A 142 -1.27 -4.09 2.09
CA LEU A 142 -0.71 -5.44 2.14
C LEU A 142 -0.26 -5.81 3.56
N PHE A 143 0.41 -4.92 4.28
CA PHE A 143 0.88 -5.19 5.65
C PHE A 143 -0.28 -5.40 6.62
N ALA A 144 -1.31 -4.55 6.55
CA ALA A 144 -2.52 -4.71 7.36
C ALA A 144 -3.24 -6.03 7.05
N ARG A 145 -3.28 -6.43 5.77
CA ARG A 145 -3.84 -7.72 5.36
C ARG A 145 -3.02 -8.89 5.91
N LEU A 146 -1.69 -8.83 5.83
CA LEU A 146 -0.79 -9.84 6.36
C LEU A 146 -0.95 -10.01 7.87
N GLN A 147 -0.99 -8.90 8.62
CA GLN A 147 -1.22 -8.91 10.07
C GLN A 147 -2.55 -9.58 10.43
N ARG A 148 -3.60 -9.42 9.61
CA ARG A 148 -4.90 -10.10 9.81
C ARG A 148 -4.87 -11.60 9.49
N VAL A 149 -4.10 -12.01 8.49
CA VAL A 149 -4.04 -13.40 8.02
C VAL A 149 -3.14 -14.26 8.92
N ILE A 150 -2.10 -13.69 9.54
CA ILE A 150 -1.15 -14.42 10.40
C ILE A 150 -1.84 -15.22 11.52
N PRO A 151 -2.79 -14.66 12.30
CA PRO A 151 -3.52 -15.42 13.30
C PRO A 151 -4.28 -16.62 12.72
N LEU A 152 -4.94 -16.44 11.58
CA LEU A 152 -5.72 -17.49 10.91
C LEU A 152 -4.84 -18.64 10.44
N LEU A 153 -3.60 -18.34 10.03
CA LEU A 153 -2.60 -19.34 9.65
C LEU A 153 -2.12 -20.19 10.83
N GLN A 154 -2.11 -19.62 12.04
CA GLN A 154 -1.77 -20.35 13.26
C GLN A 154 -2.89 -21.31 13.63
N GLU A 155 -4.14 -20.87 13.51
CA GLU A 155 -5.33 -21.71 13.73
C GLU A 155 -5.43 -22.84 12.71
N LEU A 156 -5.08 -22.57 11.44
CA LEU A 156 -5.03 -23.58 10.38
C LEU A 156 -4.07 -24.73 10.72
N ASN A 157 -3.00 -24.42 11.45
CA ASN A 157 -1.92 -25.31 11.88
C ASN A 157 -1.29 -26.12 10.73
N ASN A 158 -1.07 -25.49 9.57
CA ASN A 158 -0.42 -26.10 8.42
C ASN A 158 1.03 -25.62 8.30
N GLY A 159 1.99 -26.50 8.61
CA GLY A 159 3.42 -26.16 8.60
C GLY A 159 3.98 -25.72 7.24
N GLU A 160 3.44 -26.25 6.13
CA GLU A 160 3.88 -25.91 4.78
C GLU A 160 3.44 -24.50 4.38
N ILE A 161 2.16 -24.18 4.61
CA ILE A 161 1.62 -22.84 4.35
C ILE A 161 2.31 -21.82 5.26
N ASN A 162 2.51 -22.16 6.53
CA ASN A 162 3.17 -21.28 7.48
C ASN A 162 4.62 -21.00 7.08
N HIS A 163 5.37 -22.01 6.63
CA HIS A 163 6.72 -21.79 6.09
C HIS A 163 6.71 -20.94 4.83
N THR A 164 5.76 -21.18 3.93
CA THR A 164 5.61 -20.42 2.68
C THR A 164 5.38 -18.94 2.95
N VAL A 165 4.49 -18.60 3.88
CA VAL A 165 4.21 -17.21 4.28
C VAL A 165 5.41 -16.57 4.96
N ARG A 166 6.10 -17.29 5.86
CA ARG A 166 7.34 -16.80 6.48
C ARG A 166 8.39 -16.44 5.42
N ARG A 167 8.60 -17.33 4.44
CA ARG A 167 9.55 -17.09 3.34
C ARG A 167 9.10 -15.91 2.48
N LEU A 168 7.82 -15.84 2.12
CA LEU A 168 7.27 -14.77 1.29
C LEU A 168 7.55 -13.40 1.91
N ILE A 169 7.38 -13.27 3.22
CA ILE A 169 7.56 -12.00 3.93
C ILE A 169 9.04 -11.71 4.21
N LEU A 170 9.76 -12.65 4.83
CA LEU A 170 11.13 -12.40 5.27
C LEU A 170 12.15 -12.37 4.14
N LYS A 171 11.87 -13.06 3.03
CA LYS A 171 12.79 -13.17 1.88
C LYS A 171 12.29 -12.40 0.67
N ASP A 172 11.08 -12.71 0.19
CA ASP A 172 10.65 -12.20 -1.11
C ASP A 172 10.23 -10.73 -1.01
N LEU A 173 9.36 -10.39 -0.05
CA LEU A 173 8.95 -9.01 0.22
C LEU A 173 10.14 -8.14 0.65
N ASN A 174 11.00 -8.67 1.51
CA ASN A 174 12.28 -8.05 1.88
C ASN A 174 13.16 -7.75 0.65
N GLY A 175 13.35 -8.74 -0.21
CA GLY A 175 14.18 -8.62 -1.41
C GLY A 175 13.67 -7.61 -2.42
N VAL A 176 12.37 -7.31 -2.42
CA VAL A 176 11.79 -6.29 -3.31
C VAL A 176 11.80 -4.90 -2.66
N ILE A 177 11.42 -4.81 -1.38
CA ILE A 177 11.25 -3.52 -0.69
C ILE A 177 12.61 -2.90 -0.34
N ASN A 178 13.52 -3.64 0.31
CA ASN A 178 14.74 -3.04 0.84
C ASN A 178 15.66 -2.45 -0.25
N PRO A 179 15.92 -3.15 -1.37
CA PRO A 179 16.69 -2.55 -2.46
C PRO A 179 15.99 -1.31 -3.05
N PHE A 180 14.66 -1.32 -3.14
CA PHE A 180 13.91 -0.19 -3.67
C PHE A 180 14.00 1.05 -2.77
N LEU A 181 13.89 0.88 -1.45
CA LEU A 181 13.96 2.00 -0.51
C LEU A 181 15.35 2.65 -0.47
N ARG A 182 16.39 1.89 -0.80
CA ARG A 182 17.77 2.41 -0.94
C ARG A 182 18.00 3.20 -2.22
N LEU A 183 17.09 3.15 -3.19
CA LEU A 183 17.22 3.92 -4.44
C LEU A 183 16.99 5.41 -4.19
N GLY A 184 17.70 6.27 -4.94
CA GLY A 184 17.42 7.70 -4.99
C GLY A 184 16.09 8.01 -5.70
N GLY A 185 15.55 9.23 -5.51
CA GLY A 185 14.22 9.62 -5.99
C GLY A 185 13.94 9.29 -7.47
N GLU A 186 14.82 9.68 -8.39
CA GLU A 186 14.61 9.38 -9.83
C GLU A 186 14.65 7.87 -10.15
N ALA A 187 15.48 7.12 -9.44
CA ALA A 187 15.58 5.67 -9.61
C ALA A 187 14.34 4.96 -9.02
N LYS A 188 13.77 5.47 -7.93
CA LYS A 188 12.48 5.01 -7.38
C LYS A 188 11.37 5.17 -8.42
N THR A 189 11.25 6.34 -9.06
CA THR A 189 10.22 6.57 -10.08
C THR A 189 10.36 5.63 -11.28
N LYS A 190 11.59 5.40 -11.77
CA LYS A 190 11.85 4.49 -12.90
C LYS A 190 11.54 3.03 -12.56
N ASN A 191 11.79 2.61 -11.32
CA ASN A 191 11.59 1.23 -10.88
C ASN A 191 10.25 1.01 -10.16
N ARG A 192 9.38 2.02 -10.04
CA ARG A 192 8.08 1.95 -9.34
C ARG A 192 7.29 0.72 -9.77
N ARG A 193 7.21 0.46 -11.08
CA ARG A 193 6.44 -0.68 -11.62
C ARG A 193 6.95 -2.02 -11.10
N MET A 194 8.27 -2.16 -10.92
CA MET A 194 8.86 -3.41 -10.42
C MET A 194 8.43 -3.67 -8.97
N LEU A 195 8.46 -2.66 -8.11
CA LEU A 195 7.96 -2.77 -6.74
C LEU A 195 6.46 -3.04 -6.71
N LEU A 196 5.66 -2.28 -7.46
CA LEU A 196 4.21 -2.46 -7.50
C LEU A 196 3.80 -3.85 -7.98
N ASN A 197 4.49 -4.39 -8.98
CA ASN A 197 4.27 -5.76 -9.43
C ASN A 197 4.64 -6.76 -8.33
N GLY A 198 5.79 -6.62 -7.67
CA GLY A 198 6.18 -7.48 -6.57
C GLY A 198 5.18 -7.46 -5.41
N LEU A 199 4.71 -6.28 -5.01
CA LEU A 199 3.66 -6.12 -3.99
C LEU A 199 2.35 -6.80 -4.41
N ARG A 200 1.97 -6.64 -5.69
CA ARG A 200 0.76 -7.28 -6.25
C ARG A 200 0.89 -8.80 -6.29
N ASP A 201 2.06 -9.33 -6.62
CA ASP A 201 2.30 -10.78 -6.66
C ASP A 201 2.22 -11.39 -5.27
N VAL A 202 2.79 -10.71 -4.25
CA VAL A 202 2.66 -11.09 -2.84
C VAL A 202 1.18 -11.03 -2.42
N ASP A 203 0.46 -9.96 -2.73
CA ASP A 203 -0.95 -9.83 -2.41
C ASP A 203 -1.82 -10.93 -3.05
N SER A 204 -1.53 -11.30 -4.31
CA SER A 204 -2.19 -12.41 -4.98
C SER A 204 -1.92 -13.73 -4.26
N LYS A 205 -0.69 -14.00 -3.83
CA LYS A 205 -0.36 -15.22 -3.07
C LYS A 205 -1.05 -15.26 -1.73
N ILE A 206 -1.15 -14.13 -1.03
CA ILE A 206 -1.91 -14.03 0.22
C ILE A 206 -3.40 -14.25 -0.02
N SER A 207 -3.94 -13.82 -1.17
CA SER A 207 -5.32 -14.13 -1.57
C SER A 207 -5.56 -15.63 -1.76
N ASP A 208 -4.65 -16.33 -2.44
CA ASP A 208 -4.74 -17.78 -2.64
C ASP A 208 -4.69 -18.54 -1.31
N ILE A 209 -3.90 -18.06 -0.37
CA ILE A 209 -3.78 -18.65 0.97
C ILE A 209 -5.04 -18.38 1.79
N ALA A 210 -5.57 -17.16 1.76
CA ALA A 210 -6.80 -16.80 2.45
C ALA A 210 -8.00 -17.62 1.96
N SER A 211 -8.13 -17.85 0.65
CA SER A 211 -9.20 -18.69 0.10
C SER A 211 -9.06 -20.16 0.50
N THR A 212 -7.82 -20.65 0.66
CA THR A 212 -7.56 -22.00 1.18
C THR A 212 -8.01 -22.14 2.64
N ILE A 213 -7.76 -21.12 3.47
CA ILE A 213 -8.25 -21.07 4.86
C ILE A 213 -9.78 -21.07 4.87
N GLU A 214 -10.41 -20.17 4.12
CA GLU A 214 -11.87 -20.06 4.02
C GLU A 214 -12.52 -21.39 3.57
N HIS A 215 -11.93 -22.05 2.57
CA HIS A 215 -12.43 -23.34 2.11
C HIS A 215 -12.38 -24.42 3.20
N LYS A 216 -11.31 -24.45 4.00
CA LYS A 216 -11.21 -25.39 5.14
C LYS A 216 -12.26 -25.06 6.20
N ASP A 217 -12.42 -23.78 6.54
CA ASP A 217 -13.39 -23.34 7.54
C ASP A 217 -14.82 -23.69 7.12
N LEU A 218 -15.16 -23.58 5.83
CA LEU A 218 -16.44 -24.02 5.28
C LEU A 218 -16.66 -25.53 5.43
N MET A 219 -15.63 -26.35 5.17
CA MET A 219 -15.71 -27.81 5.34
C MET A 219 -15.88 -28.21 6.81
N GLU A 220 -15.17 -27.53 7.72
CA GLU A 220 -15.33 -27.74 9.16
C GLU A 220 -16.74 -27.34 9.63
N LEU A 221 -17.27 -26.23 9.10
CA LEU A 221 -18.62 -25.76 9.40
C LEU A 221 -19.68 -26.75 8.91
N GLN A 222 -19.57 -27.25 7.68
CA GLN A 222 -20.47 -28.26 7.11
C GLN A 222 -20.46 -29.54 7.94
N THR A 223 -19.27 -30.04 8.27
CA THR A 223 -19.12 -31.25 9.08
C THR A 223 -19.76 -31.07 10.46
N LYS A 224 -19.56 -29.91 11.12
CA LYS A 224 -20.18 -29.61 12.42
C LYS A 224 -21.70 -29.49 12.31
N ALA A 225 -22.21 -28.87 11.25
CA ALA A 225 -23.65 -28.75 11.01
C ALA A 225 -24.31 -30.12 10.80
N GLU A 226 -23.68 -31.01 10.03
CA GLU A 226 -24.15 -32.37 9.80
C GLU A 226 -24.15 -33.19 11.11
N LEU A 227 -23.08 -33.11 11.91
CA LEU A 227 -23.03 -33.76 13.22
C LEU A 227 -24.11 -33.27 14.18
N ILE A 228 -24.42 -31.97 14.17
CA ILE A 228 -25.51 -31.41 14.96
C ILE A 228 -26.84 -31.98 14.47
N HIS A 229 -27.09 -31.97 13.16
CA HIS A 229 -28.31 -32.52 12.57
C HIS A 229 -28.48 -34.01 12.94
N GLN A 230 -27.40 -34.80 12.86
CA GLN A 230 -27.41 -36.20 13.26
C GLN A 230 -27.73 -36.37 14.75
N ARG A 231 -27.10 -35.62 15.66
CA ARG A 231 -27.33 -35.74 17.12
C ARG A 231 -28.77 -35.42 17.52
N TYR A 232 -29.38 -34.40 16.93
CA TYR A 232 -30.74 -34.00 17.27
C TYR A 232 -31.81 -34.82 16.54
N SER A 233 -31.58 -35.25 15.31
CA SER A 233 -32.50 -36.16 14.60
C SER A 233 -32.52 -37.57 15.20
N SER A 234 -31.39 -38.06 15.72
CA SER A 234 -31.30 -39.39 16.36
C SER A 234 -31.72 -39.41 17.84
N SER A 235 -31.85 -38.26 18.50
CA SER A 235 -32.34 -38.15 19.89
C SER A 235 -33.87 -37.99 19.99
N GLU A 236 -34.59 -37.86 18.86
CA GLU A 236 -36.06 -37.77 18.81
C GLU A 236 -36.77 -39.13 18.60
N LEU A 237 -36.02 -40.25 18.55
CA LEU A 237 -36.53 -41.62 18.47
C LEU A 237 -36.21 -42.41 19.75
#